data_AF-A0AB35HB75-F1
#
_entry.id   AF-A0AB35HB75-F1
#
_cell.length_a   1.000
_cell.length_b   1.000
_cell.length_c   1.000
_cell.angle_alpha   90.00
_cell.angle_beta   90.00
_cell.angle_gamma   90.00
#
_symmetry.space_group_name_H-M   'P 1'
#
loop_
_entity.id
_entity.type
_entity.pdbx_description
1 polymer ?
#
loop_
_entity_poly.entity_id
_entity_poly.type
_entity_poly.pdbx_seq_one_letter_code
_entity_poly.pdbx_strand_id
1 'polypeptide(L)'
;MTGMVYLIGAGPGDVKLITVKGRECIEKADVIVYDYLADAHLLEWARPDAELIYAGKQCKDHTMHQWEINELLVQKGKEGKIVARLKGGDPLVFGRGGEEAMALGEAGVPFEFVPGVTSPIAAPAYAGIPVTQRAMATSFAVVTGHEDPTKAVSGIHWEGLATAVDTLCFVMGVGNLPTIAEKLMAHGRPASTPVALVRWGTKTVQEVLVSTLEHVVEDVEKAQLKAPAIIVVGDVVNLREKLQWFDNKPLFGKTIVVTRARSQASAFREKLADQGANVVEAAAIKTSPLELFDEDRRIINNTKQYQCIVFTSGEGVRYFFDALYKEGKDTRALGNSKVAAIGCATARELQKYGIVPDIIPVDYKAESAVEALEEELKAGDSVLLIQPKVARDVIPRSLRHHDIDVDILRLYETTQDTSQQEALINALTAGTVDYITFTSSSTVTNTIQLLGDDALKLLGNTKIACIGPITAATAMSAGLKPAVISDVYTTDGLVNAIINDAKA
;
A
#
# COMPACT_ATOMS: atom_id res chain seq x y z
N MET A 1 -29.27 19.51 -6.38
CA MET A 1 -28.29 20.32 -5.63
C MET A 1 -26.94 20.08 -6.27
N THR A 2 -26.08 21.09 -6.40
CA THR A 2 -24.70 20.91 -6.84
C THR A 2 -23.91 20.16 -5.77
N GLY A 3 -22.94 19.36 -6.21
CA GLY A 3 -22.04 18.61 -5.35
C GLY A 3 -20.85 19.46 -4.90
N MET A 4 -19.82 18.79 -4.38
CA MET A 4 -18.58 19.43 -3.93
C MET A 4 -17.39 18.77 -4.63
N VAL A 5 -16.47 19.60 -5.15
CA VAL A 5 -15.23 19.11 -5.78
C VAL A 5 -14.03 19.44 -4.88
N TYR A 6 -13.35 18.42 -4.38
CA TYR A 6 -12.13 18.56 -3.61
C TYR A 6 -10.90 18.42 -4.52
N LEU A 7 -10.08 19.47 -4.60
CA LEU A 7 -8.79 19.48 -5.31
C LEU A 7 -7.69 19.10 -4.32
N ILE A 8 -7.23 17.85 -4.37
CA ILE A 8 -6.47 17.22 -3.29
C ILE A 8 -5.04 16.92 -3.73
N GLY A 9 -4.08 17.34 -2.90
CA GLY A 9 -2.70 16.92 -3.02
C GLY A 9 -2.50 15.50 -2.50
N ALA A 10 -2.17 14.59 -3.40
CA ALA A 10 -1.91 13.17 -3.12
C ALA A 10 -0.55 12.92 -2.47
N GLY A 11 0.32 13.93 -2.39
CA GLY A 11 1.70 13.76 -1.93
C GLY A 11 2.65 13.26 -3.03
N PRO A 12 3.95 13.12 -2.73
CA PRO A 12 5.00 12.85 -3.72
C PRO A 12 5.13 11.38 -4.16
N GLY A 13 4.47 10.44 -3.45
CA GLY A 13 4.53 9.02 -3.77
C GLY A 13 4.19 8.14 -2.56
N ASP A 14 4.86 8.34 -1.42
CA ASP A 14 4.53 7.63 -0.18
C ASP A 14 3.08 7.94 0.24
N VAL A 15 2.24 6.90 0.28
CA VAL A 15 0.82 6.99 0.65
C VAL A 15 0.61 7.59 2.03
N LYS A 16 1.59 7.48 2.93
CA LYS A 16 1.51 8.04 4.29
C LYS A 16 1.72 9.56 4.32
N LEU A 17 2.14 10.17 3.21
CA LEU A 17 2.33 11.62 3.08
C LEU A 17 1.08 12.36 2.57
N ILE A 18 -0.02 11.66 2.28
CA ILE A 18 -1.31 12.32 2.10
C ILE A 18 -1.77 12.94 3.43
N THR A 19 -2.49 14.05 3.36
CA THR A 19 -3.06 14.66 4.56
C THR A 19 -4.26 13.86 5.07
N VAL A 20 -4.54 13.94 6.38
CA VAL A 20 -5.73 13.32 6.99
C VAL A 20 -6.99 13.73 6.24
N LYS A 21 -7.12 15.02 5.92
CA LYS A 21 -8.24 15.55 5.12
C LYS A 21 -8.30 14.96 3.71
N GLY A 22 -7.16 14.79 3.04
CA GLY A 22 -7.09 14.17 1.72
C GLY A 22 -7.63 12.73 1.73
N ARG A 23 -7.25 11.95 2.74
CA ARG A 23 -7.80 10.61 2.96
C ARG A 23 -9.30 10.63 3.22
N GLU A 24 -9.78 11.49 4.12
CA GLU A 24 -11.23 11.60 4.40
C GLU A 24 -12.05 11.96 3.15
N CYS A 25 -11.51 12.79 2.27
CA CYS A 25 -12.17 13.13 0.99
C CYS A 25 -12.26 11.91 0.06
N ILE A 26 -11.23 11.07 0.00
CA ILE A 26 -11.25 9.81 -0.77
C ILE A 26 -12.33 8.86 -0.23
N GLU A 27 -12.38 8.69 1.10
CA GLU A 27 -13.34 7.78 1.77
C GLU A 27 -14.80 8.21 1.58
N LYS A 28 -15.06 9.50 1.32
CA LYS A 28 -16.41 10.06 1.14
C LYS A 28 -16.82 10.23 -0.33
N ALA A 29 -15.87 10.15 -1.27
CA ALA A 29 -16.13 10.51 -2.67
C ALA A 29 -17.05 9.51 -3.39
N ASP A 30 -17.95 10.05 -4.21
CA ASP A 30 -18.72 9.28 -5.18
C ASP A 30 -17.92 9.07 -6.47
N VAL A 31 -17.01 9.99 -6.79
CA VAL A 31 -16.12 9.93 -7.97
C VAL A 31 -14.72 10.34 -7.58
N ILE A 32 -13.72 9.56 -8.01
CA ILE A 32 -12.31 9.88 -7.82
C ILE A 32 -11.65 10.05 -9.19
N VAL A 33 -11.15 11.26 -9.46
CA VAL A 33 -10.42 11.60 -10.67
C VAL A 33 -8.93 11.73 -10.32
N TYR A 34 -8.08 10.84 -10.82
CA TYR A 34 -6.67 10.77 -10.40
C TYR A 34 -5.68 10.79 -11.57
N ASP A 35 -4.52 11.42 -11.35
CA ASP A 35 -3.44 11.52 -12.33
C ASP A 35 -2.38 10.41 -12.18
N TYR A 36 -1.50 10.28 -13.18
CA TYR A 36 -0.37 9.35 -13.21
C TYR A 36 0.52 9.39 -11.95
N LEU A 37 0.72 10.57 -11.38
CA LEU A 37 1.62 10.77 -10.22
C LEU A 37 0.95 10.49 -8.88
N ALA A 38 -0.37 10.30 -8.83
CA ALA A 38 -1.04 9.85 -7.62
C ALA A 38 -0.82 8.34 -7.45
N ASP A 39 -0.37 7.91 -6.27
CA ASP A 39 -0.13 6.49 -6.03
C ASP A 39 -1.46 5.72 -6.00
N ALA A 40 -1.56 4.63 -6.76
CA ALA A 40 -2.78 3.86 -6.91
C ALA A 40 -3.26 3.24 -5.58
N HIS A 41 -2.36 3.02 -4.61
CA HIS A 41 -2.74 2.52 -3.29
C HIS A 41 -3.62 3.50 -2.50
N LEU A 42 -3.63 4.80 -2.85
CA LEU A 42 -4.57 5.76 -2.27
C LEU A 42 -6.03 5.40 -2.60
N LEU A 43 -6.26 4.74 -3.73
CA LEU A 43 -7.58 4.30 -4.17
C LEU A 43 -8.11 3.12 -3.34
N GLU A 44 -7.28 2.48 -2.51
CA GLU A 44 -7.73 1.43 -1.59
C GLU A 44 -8.67 1.96 -0.50
N TRP A 45 -8.65 3.27 -0.23
CA TRP A 45 -9.58 3.93 0.68
C TRP A 45 -10.88 4.38 0.00
N ALA A 46 -10.99 4.24 -1.32
CA ALA A 46 -12.21 4.56 -2.04
C ALA A 46 -13.37 3.67 -1.56
N ARG A 47 -14.57 4.21 -1.60
CA ARG A 47 -15.77 3.39 -1.38
C ARG A 47 -15.88 2.32 -2.48
N PRO A 48 -16.43 1.13 -2.18
CA PRO A 48 -16.60 0.08 -3.18
C PRO A 48 -17.45 0.47 -4.40
N ASP A 49 -18.35 1.45 -4.23
CA ASP A 49 -19.24 1.99 -5.26
C ASP A 49 -18.76 3.30 -5.90
N ALA A 50 -17.56 3.78 -5.52
CA ALA A 50 -16.99 5.00 -6.09
C ALA A 50 -16.56 4.79 -7.55
N GLU A 51 -16.89 5.75 -8.42
CA GLU A 51 -16.45 5.77 -9.81
C GLU A 51 -14.98 6.24 -9.88
N LEU A 52 -14.08 5.39 -10.38
CA LEU A 52 -12.65 5.72 -10.53
C LEU A 52 -12.35 6.14 -11.97
N ILE A 53 -11.86 7.36 -12.16
CA ILE A 53 -11.55 7.93 -13.47
C ILE A 53 -10.07 8.31 -13.53
N TYR A 54 -9.33 7.67 -14.43
CA TYR A 54 -7.93 8.00 -14.67
C TYR A 54 -7.80 9.17 -15.65
N ALA A 55 -7.13 10.24 -15.21
CA ALA A 55 -6.92 11.47 -16.00
C ALA A 55 -5.43 11.67 -16.40
N GLY A 56 -4.57 10.68 -16.16
CA GLY A 56 -3.14 10.76 -16.46
C GLY A 56 -2.76 10.47 -17.91
N LYS A 57 -1.59 10.95 -18.32
CA LYS A 57 -0.98 10.61 -19.62
C LYS A 57 -0.37 9.22 -19.56
N GLN A 58 -1.06 8.19 -20.03
CA GLN A 58 -0.38 6.91 -20.32
C GLN A 58 0.29 7.04 -21.69
N CYS A 59 1.59 6.77 -21.77
CA CYS A 59 2.27 6.65 -23.05
C CYS A 59 1.54 5.60 -23.90
N LYS A 60 0.79 6.07 -24.91
CA LYS A 60 0.17 5.36 -26.06
C LYS A 60 -1.36 5.25 -26.13
N ASP A 61 -2.16 5.70 -25.17
CA ASP A 61 -3.64 5.71 -25.31
C ASP A 61 -4.28 7.05 -24.89
N HIS A 62 -5.44 7.34 -25.49
CA HIS A 62 -6.22 8.60 -25.46
C HIS A 62 -5.97 9.46 -24.21
N THR A 63 -5.20 10.53 -24.41
CA THR A 63 -4.81 11.47 -23.35
C THR A 63 -5.89 12.53 -23.16
N MET A 64 -6.44 12.67 -21.96
CA MET A 64 -7.31 13.83 -21.66
C MET A 64 -6.48 15.11 -21.67
N HIS A 65 -6.89 16.07 -22.48
CA HIS A 65 -6.44 17.44 -22.41
C HIS A 65 -6.96 18.09 -21.12
N GLN A 66 -6.27 19.14 -20.64
CA GLN A 66 -6.67 19.80 -19.39
C GLN A 66 -8.10 20.33 -19.42
N TRP A 67 -8.54 20.87 -20.56
CA TRP A 67 -9.89 21.39 -20.69
C TRP A 67 -10.95 20.27 -20.53
N GLU A 68 -10.67 19.05 -20.99
CA GLU A 68 -11.55 17.88 -20.80
C GLU A 68 -11.62 17.48 -19.33
N ILE A 69 -10.50 17.55 -18.60
CA ILE A 69 -10.48 17.31 -17.15
C ILE A 69 -11.33 18.36 -16.43
N ASN A 70 -11.18 19.63 -16.80
CA ASN A 70 -11.96 20.72 -16.21
C ASN A 70 -13.46 20.52 -16.46
N GLU A 71 -13.86 20.19 -17.69
CA GLU A 71 -15.24 19.89 -18.04
C GLU A 71 -15.79 18.68 -17.27
N LEU A 72 -15.00 17.61 -17.13
CA LEU A 72 -15.37 16.44 -16.35
C LEU A 72 -15.66 16.81 -14.89
N LEU A 73 -14.78 17.59 -14.26
CA LEU A 73 -14.97 18.01 -12.86
C LEU A 73 -16.23 18.86 -12.69
N VAL A 74 -16.47 19.80 -13.62
CA VAL A 74 -17.69 20.61 -13.66
C VAL A 74 -18.92 19.73 -13.84
N GLN A 75 -18.88 18.78 -14.77
CA GLN A 75 -20.00 17.86 -15.03
C GLN A 75 -20.35 17.05 -13.78
N LYS A 76 -19.37 16.35 -13.18
CA LYS A 76 -19.60 15.51 -12.00
C LYS A 76 -20.07 16.34 -10.80
N GLY A 77 -19.55 17.57 -10.63
CA GLY A 77 -20.03 18.50 -9.62
C GLY A 77 -21.49 18.94 -9.86
N LYS A 78 -21.89 19.18 -11.11
CA LYS A 78 -23.29 19.51 -11.47
C LYS A 78 -24.25 18.34 -11.30
N GLU A 79 -23.76 17.11 -11.39
CA GLU A 79 -24.53 15.88 -11.07
C GLU A 79 -24.85 15.75 -9.57
N GLY A 80 -24.32 16.63 -8.71
CA GLY A 80 -24.56 16.57 -7.26
C GLY A 80 -23.58 15.69 -6.49
N LYS A 81 -22.53 15.19 -7.16
CA LYS A 81 -21.60 14.21 -6.60
C LYS A 81 -20.50 14.85 -5.75
N ILE A 82 -19.99 14.10 -4.78
CA ILE A 82 -18.74 14.41 -4.09
C ILE A 82 -17.58 13.90 -4.95
N VAL A 83 -16.78 14.83 -5.47
CA VAL A 83 -15.67 14.52 -6.39
C VAL A 83 -14.34 14.72 -5.67
N ALA A 84 -13.49 13.69 -5.63
CA ALA A 84 -12.11 13.78 -5.19
C ALA A 84 -11.17 13.84 -6.39
N ARG A 85 -10.57 15.00 -6.64
CA ARG A 85 -9.56 15.22 -7.69
C ARG A 85 -8.17 15.05 -7.08
N LEU A 86 -7.56 13.87 -7.27
CA LEU A 86 -6.23 13.55 -6.75
C LEU A 86 -5.13 14.00 -7.71
N LYS A 87 -4.23 14.85 -7.20
CA LYS A 87 -3.11 15.43 -7.95
C LYS A 87 -1.80 15.11 -7.25
N GLY A 88 -0.80 14.63 -8.00
CA GLY A 88 0.52 14.34 -7.43
C GLY A 88 1.15 15.57 -6.77
N GLY A 89 1.76 15.40 -5.60
CA GLY A 89 2.33 16.47 -4.80
C GLY A 89 1.24 17.37 -4.20
N ASP A 90 1.28 18.65 -4.55
CA ASP A 90 0.34 19.68 -4.10
C ASP A 90 -0.43 20.27 -5.30
N PRO A 91 -1.74 20.55 -5.20
CA PRO A 91 -2.54 21.06 -6.31
C PRO A 91 -2.05 22.40 -6.88
N LEU A 92 -1.43 23.23 -6.05
CA LEU A 92 -1.06 24.62 -6.36
C LEU A 92 0.43 24.79 -6.65
N VAL A 93 1.26 23.76 -6.49
CA VAL A 93 2.68 23.80 -6.85
C VAL A 93 2.89 23.09 -8.20
N PHE A 94 2.83 23.85 -9.28
CA PHE A 94 2.95 23.36 -10.68
C PHE A 94 1.95 22.24 -11.06
N GLY A 95 0.87 22.08 -10.30
CA GLY A 95 -0.16 21.06 -10.51
C GLY A 95 -1.35 21.51 -11.34
N ARG A 96 -1.46 22.79 -11.72
CA ARG A 96 -2.60 23.39 -12.45
C ARG A 96 -3.93 23.39 -11.69
N GLY A 97 -3.92 23.19 -10.37
CA GLY A 97 -5.14 23.24 -9.55
C GLY A 97 -5.87 24.59 -9.60
N GLY A 98 -5.15 25.69 -9.87
CA GLY A 98 -5.76 27.01 -10.10
C GLY A 98 -6.65 27.06 -11.34
N GLU A 99 -6.23 26.44 -12.45
CA GLU A 99 -7.03 26.38 -13.69
C GLU A 99 -8.30 25.55 -13.49
N GLU A 100 -8.18 24.41 -12.80
CA GLU A 100 -9.31 23.53 -12.46
C GLU A 100 -10.32 24.27 -11.54
N ALA A 101 -9.83 24.98 -10.52
CA ALA A 101 -10.66 25.78 -9.62
C ALA A 101 -11.38 26.94 -10.32
N MET A 102 -10.71 27.63 -11.26
CA MET A 102 -11.33 28.69 -12.05
C MET A 102 -12.53 28.16 -12.85
N ALA A 103 -12.36 27.03 -13.55
CA ALA A 103 -13.44 26.42 -14.31
C ALA A 103 -14.64 26.01 -13.42
N LEU A 104 -14.37 25.48 -12.23
CA LEU A 104 -15.40 25.13 -11.25
C LEU A 104 -16.16 26.38 -10.76
N GLY A 105 -15.42 27.44 -10.42
CA GLY A 105 -15.99 28.71 -9.99
C GLY A 105 -16.87 29.37 -11.06
N GLU A 106 -16.38 29.43 -12.30
CA GLU A 106 -17.14 29.96 -13.46
C GLU A 106 -18.43 29.16 -13.73
N ALA A 107 -18.40 27.86 -13.47
CA ALA A 107 -19.56 26.99 -13.63
C ALA A 107 -20.52 26.97 -12.42
N GLY A 108 -20.22 27.72 -11.36
CA GLY A 108 -21.00 27.75 -10.12
C GLY A 108 -20.95 26.46 -9.30
N VAL A 109 -19.92 25.64 -9.47
CA VAL A 109 -19.71 24.39 -8.73
C VAL A 109 -18.84 24.68 -7.49
N PRO A 110 -19.33 24.39 -6.27
CA PRO A 110 -18.53 24.51 -5.06
C PRO A 110 -17.27 23.64 -5.12
N PHE A 111 -16.14 24.20 -4.68
CA PHE A 111 -14.89 23.46 -4.59
C PHE A 111 -14.10 23.83 -3.34
N GLU A 112 -13.16 22.96 -2.97
CA GLU A 112 -12.25 23.18 -1.87
C GLU A 112 -10.84 22.67 -2.20
N PHE A 113 -9.82 23.43 -1.81
CA PHE A 113 -8.43 22.96 -1.87
C PHE A 113 -8.07 22.17 -0.62
N VAL A 114 -7.46 21.00 -0.83
CA VAL A 114 -6.81 20.22 0.21
C VAL A 114 -5.31 20.16 -0.12
N PRO A 115 -4.47 20.98 0.55
CA PRO A 115 -3.04 21.00 0.30
C PRO A 115 -2.38 19.63 0.52
N GLY A 116 -1.29 19.39 -0.22
CA GLY A 116 -0.51 18.16 -0.15
C GLY A 116 0.96 18.40 0.15
N VAL A 117 1.66 17.33 0.53
CA VAL A 117 3.11 17.37 0.69
C VAL A 117 3.75 17.46 -0.71
N THR A 118 4.44 18.57 -0.99
CA THR A 118 5.00 18.83 -2.32
C THR A 118 6.36 18.16 -2.54
N SER A 119 6.62 17.66 -3.75
CA SER A 119 7.86 16.95 -4.09
C SER A 119 9.15 17.78 -3.98
N PRO A 120 9.18 19.10 -4.25
CA PRO A 120 10.34 19.96 -4.01
C PRO A 120 10.86 19.97 -2.57
N ILE A 121 10.01 19.63 -1.59
CA ILE A 121 10.40 19.57 -0.18
C ILE A 121 10.62 18.12 0.24
N ALA A 122 9.68 17.24 -0.13
CA ALA A 122 9.70 15.87 0.36
C ALA A 122 10.75 14.98 -0.30
N ALA A 123 10.98 15.11 -1.62
CA ALA A 123 12.01 14.31 -2.28
C ALA A 123 13.41 14.61 -1.72
N PRO A 124 13.83 15.88 -1.56
CA PRO A 124 15.09 16.19 -0.88
C PRO A 124 15.12 15.69 0.58
N ALA A 125 14.05 15.86 1.34
CA ALA A 125 13.98 15.38 2.72
C ALA A 125 14.18 13.85 2.85
N TYR A 126 13.59 13.07 1.94
CA TYR A 126 13.78 11.61 1.87
C TYR A 126 15.13 11.21 1.24
N ALA A 127 15.85 12.15 0.63
CA ALA A 127 17.24 11.98 0.24
C ALA A 127 18.24 12.51 1.30
N GLY A 128 17.78 12.97 2.47
CA GLY A 128 18.66 13.56 3.49
C GLY A 128 19.19 14.96 3.13
N ILE A 129 18.49 15.67 2.25
CA ILE A 129 18.87 17.01 1.78
C ILE A 129 17.79 18.00 2.27
N PRO A 130 18.04 18.79 3.31
CA PRO A 130 17.10 19.83 3.71
C PRO A 130 17.10 20.96 2.68
N VAL A 131 15.93 21.51 2.35
CA VAL A 131 15.83 22.63 1.38
C VAL A 131 16.31 23.97 1.93
N THR A 132 16.45 24.06 3.25
CA THR A 132 17.01 25.22 3.97
C THR A 132 17.82 24.71 5.16
N GLN A 133 18.92 25.38 5.49
CA GLN A 133 19.72 25.05 6.67
C GLN A 133 20.39 26.30 7.22
N ARG A 134 20.32 26.53 8.53
CA ARG A 134 20.95 27.68 9.18
C ARG A 134 22.45 27.73 8.83
N ALA A 135 22.94 28.93 8.51
CA ALA A 135 24.32 29.21 8.12
C ALA A 135 24.78 28.54 6.81
N MET A 136 23.85 28.05 5.98
CA MET A 136 24.14 27.48 4.66
C MET A 136 23.12 27.88 3.58
N ALA A 137 21.82 27.79 3.89
CA ALA A 137 20.76 28.22 2.99
C ALA A 137 19.61 28.87 3.78
N THR A 138 19.45 30.17 3.59
CA THR A 138 18.40 31.01 4.17
C THR A 138 17.24 31.27 3.21
N SER A 139 17.42 30.94 1.93
CA SER A 139 16.44 31.11 0.87
C SER A 139 16.30 29.85 0.03
N PHE A 140 15.08 29.61 -0.45
CA PHE A 140 14.70 28.45 -1.25
C PHE A 140 13.73 28.89 -2.34
N ALA A 141 13.93 28.41 -3.57
CA ALA A 141 13.02 28.66 -4.69
C ALA A 141 12.71 27.38 -5.44
N VAL A 142 11.43 27.20 -5.78
CA VAL A 142 10.97 26.13 -6.67
C VAL A 142 10.69 26.72 -8.04
N VAL A 143 11.29 26.13 -9.06
CA VAL A 143 11.20 26.61 -10.45
C VAL A 143 10.81 25.44 -11.34
N THR A 144 10.02 25.69 -12.38
CA THR A 144 9.83 24.68 -13.42
C THR A 144 11.01 24.71 -14.39
N GLY A 145 11.60 23.55 -14.65
CA GLY A 145 12.59 23.40 -15.71
C GLY A 145 11.95 23.23 -17.09
N HIS A 146 10.63 23.06 -17.17
CA HIS A 146 9.91 22.89 -18.43
C HIS A 146 9.28 24.23 -18.87
N GLU A 147 9.79 24.77 -19.96
CA GLU A 147 9.19 25.90 -20.67
C GLU A 147 8.73 25.43 -22.04
N ASP A 148 7.75 26.15 -22.62
CA ASP A 148 7.32 25.92 -23.99
C ASP A 148 8.50 26.13 -24.95
N PRO A 149 8.98 25.09 -25.66
CA PRO A 149 10.15 25.18 -26.54
C PRO A 149 9.96 26.15 -27.70
N THR A 150 8.71 26.53 -28.02
CA THR A 150 8.38 27.47 -29.11
C THR A 150 8.50 28.94 -28.68
N LYS A 151 8.69 29.23 -27.38
CA LYS A 151 8.91 30.60 -26.90
C LYS A 151 10.32 31.08 -27.24
N ALA A 152 10.40 32.23 -27.91
CA ALA A 152 11.66 32.88 -28.25
C ALA A 152 12.44 33.41 -27.03
N VAL A 153 11.76 33.64 -25.90
CA VAL A 153 12.34 34.15 -24.65
C VAL A 153 11.86 33.31 -23.49
N SER A 154 12.79 32.86 -22.66
CA SER A 154 12.51 32.16 -21.40
C SER A 154 11.72 33.08 -20.47
N GLY A 155 10.67 32.56 -19.84
CA GLY A 155 9.95 33.22 -18.75
C GLY A 155 10.72 33.19 -17.43
N ILE A 156 11.83 32.45 -17.34
CA ILE A 156 12.69 32.39 -16.17
C ILE A 156 13.71 33.52 -16.20
N HIS A 157 13.75 34.32 -15.14
CA HIS A 157 14.74 35.38 -14.96
C HIS A 157 16.06 34.81 -14.45
N TRP A 158 16.83 34.16 -15.35
CA TRP A 158 18.05 33.41 -15.03
C TRP A 158 19.10 34.22 -14.28
N GLU A 159 19.33 35.47 -14.68
CA GLU A 159 20.32 36.35 -14.05
C GLU A 159 20.02 36.57 -12.56
N GLY A 160 18.78 36.90 -12.22
CA GLY A 160 18.37 37.03 -10.82
C GLY A 160 18.32 35.70 -10.09
N LEU A 161 17.86 34.63 -10.76
CA LEU A 161 17.66 33.33 -10.13
C LEU A 161 18.99 32.65 -9.72
N ALA A 162 20.03 32.77 -10.54
CA ALA A 162 21.27 32.01 -10.38
C ALA A 162 21.99 32.28 -9.04
N THR A 163 21.91 33.50 -8.53
CA THR A 163 22.67 33.93 -7.34
C THR A 163 21.81 34.51 -6.22
N ALA A 164 20.56 34.91 -6.46
CA ALA A 164 19.71 35.50 -5.40
C ALA A 164 19.15 34.49 -4.40
N VAL A 165 19.21 33.19 -4.70
CA VAL A 165 18.65 32.12 -3.87
C VAL A 165 19.72 31.09 -3.56
N ASP A 166 19.79 30.66 -2.30
CA ASP A 166 20.80 29.71 -1.82
C ASP A 166 20.54 28.32 -2.40
N THR A 167 19.32 27.81 -2.22
CA THR A 167 18.89 26.49 -2.73
C THR A 167 17.84 26.63 -3.83
N LEU A 168 18.16 26.11 -5.01
CA LEU A 168 17.24 26.03 -6.14
C LEU A 168 16.70 24.61 -6.28
N CYS A 169 15.40 24.49 -6.51
CA CYS A 169 14.78 23.20 -6.78
C CYS A 169 13.99 23.25 -8.09
N PHE A 170 14.41 22.46 -9.08
CA PHE A 170 13.72 22.36 -10.36
C PHE A 170 12.80 21.15 -10.40
N VAL A 171 11.53 21.41 -10.71
CA VAL A 171 10.55 20.38 -11.11
C VAL A 171 10.52 20.25 -12.62
N MET A 172 10.24 19.06 -13.15
CA MET A 172 10.13 18.83 -14.61
C MET A 172 11.39 19.25 -15.40
N GLY A 173 12.57 19.26 -14.77
CA GLY A 173 13.79 19.79 -15.36
C GLY A 173 14.70 18.77 -16.04
N VAL A 174 14.47 17.46 -15.89
CA VAL A 174 15.40 16.41 -16.37
C VAL A 174 15.74 16.56 -17.85
N GLY A 175 14.73 16.78 -18.70
CA GLY A 175 14.96 16.96 -20.15
C GLY A 175 15.68 18.26 -20.52
N ASN A 176 15.62 19.28 -19.65
CA ASN A 176 16.23 20.60 -19.85
C ASN A 176 17.45 20.82 -18.95
N LEU A 177 17.95 19.77 -18.30
CA LEU A 177 19.08 19.84 -17.39
C LEU A 177 20.34 20.49 -18.01
N PRO A 178 20.70 20.21 -19.29
CA PRO A 178 21.84 20.88 -19.93
C PRO A 178 21.69 22.41 -19.95
N THR A 179 20.51 22.90 -20.34
CA THR A 179 20.22 24.34 -20.38
C THR A 179 20.18 24.96 -18.98
N ILE A 180 19.60 24.26 -18.00
CA ILE A 180 19.58 24.73 -16.61
C ILE A 180 21.01 24.91 -16.09
N ALA A 181 21.88 23.91 -16.27
CA ALA A 181 23.26 23.95 -15.81
C ALA A 181 24.04 25.09 -16.50
N GLU A 182 23.94 25.17 -17.83
CA GLU A 182 24.58 26.23 -18.62
C GLU A 182 24.16 27.63 -18.16
N LYS A 183 22.86 27.88 -18.01
CA LYS A 183 22.34 29.20 -17.63
C LYS A 183 22.74 29.59 -16.21
N LEU A 184 22.67 28.67 -15.25
CA LEU A 184 23.10 28.96 -13.88
C LEU A 184 24.59 29.33 -13.83
N MET A 185 25.44 28.59 -14.53
CA MET A 185 26.89 28.89 -14.60
C MET A 185 27.17 30.21 -15.32
N ALA A 186 26.52 30.44 -16.47
CA ALA A 186 26.68 31.68 -17.24
C ALA A 186 26.29 32.94 -16.46
N HIS A 187 25.33 32.82 -15.52
CA HIS A 187 24.88 33.90 -14.66
C HIS A 187 25.52 33.90 -13.27
N GLY A 188 26.67 33.25 -13.10
CA GLY A 188 27.55 33.44 -11.95
C GLY A 188 27.42 32.43 -10.81
N ARG A 189 26.62 31.36 -10.96
CA ARG A 189 26.64 30.26 -9.99
C ARG A 189 27.89 29.39 -10.22
N PRO A 190 28.70 29.09 -9.19
CA PRO A 190 29.94 28.33 -9.36
C PRO A 190 29.73 26.95 -10.01
N ALA A 191 30.62 26.58 -10.92
CA ALA A 191 30.60 25.28 -11.61
C ALA A 191 30.67 24.07 -10.64
N SER A 192 31.37 24.26 -9.52
CA SER A 192 31.49 23.28 -8.42
C SER A 192 30.27 23.20 -7.50
N THR A 193 29.21 24.00 -7.73
CA THR A 193 28.03 23.98 -6.87
C THR A 193 27.41 22.58 -6.86
N PRO A 194 27.17 21.97 -5.70
CA PRO A 194 26.57 20.65 -5.60
C PRO A 194 25.16 20.59 -6.21
N VAL A 195 24.89 19.49 -6.89
CA VAL A 195 23.58 19.18 -7.49
C VAL A 195 23.16 17.77 -7.07
N ALA A 196 21.90 17.59 -6.69
CA ALA A 196 21.30 16.28 -6.51
C ALA A 196 20.08 16.10 -7.41
N LEU A 197 19.97 14.94 -8.05
CA LEU A 197 18.73 14.48 -8.68
C LEU A 197 18.11 13.40 -7.82
N VAL A 198 16.86 13.62 -7.40
CA VAL A 198 16.07 12.65 -6.63
C VAL A 198 14.92 12.18 -7.49
N ARG A 199 15.09 10.99 -8.08
CA ARG A 199 14.06 10.32 -8.89
C ARG A 199 13.14 9.50 -7.99
N TRP A 200 11.84 9.52 -8.29
CA TRP A 200 10.83 8.79 -7.52
C TRP A 200 10.90 9.05 -6.01
N GLY A 201 11.21 10.30 -5.62
CA GLY A 201 11.41 10.66 -4.22
C GLY A 201 10.28 10.18 -3.33
N THR A 202 10.63 9.70 -2.13
CA THR A 202 9.73 9.05 -1.14
C THR A 202 9.28 7.62 -1.47
N LYS A 203 9.44 7.15 -2.71
CA LYS A 203 9.17 5.75 -3.04
C LYS A 203 10.38 4.88 -2.72
N THR A 204 10.13 3.59 -2.47
CA THR A 204 11.17 2.59 -2.20
C THR A 204 12.04 2.26 -3.42
N VAL A 205 11.63 2.72 -4.61
CA VAL A 205 12.41 2.71 -5.86
C VAL A 205 13.10 4.06 -6.13
N GLN A 206 13.25 4.91 -5.10
CA GLN A 206 13.94 6.19 -5.24
C GLN A 206 15.40 5.99 -5.65
N GLU A 207 15.86 6.81 -6.58
CA GLU A 207 17.26 6.87 -7.02
C GLU A 207 17.78 8.28 -6.76
N VAL A 208 18.97 8.38 -6.17
CA VAL A 208 19.62 9.67 -5.89
C VAL A 208 20.98 9.72 -6.58
N LEU A 209 21.17 10.73 -7.41
CA LEU A 209 22.46 11.06 -8.02
C LEU A 209 22.96 12.37 -7.46
N VAL A 210 24.18 12.40 -6.95
CA VAL A 210 24.87 13.62 -6.49
C VAL A 210 26.03 13.92 -7.43
N SER A 211 26.13 15.18 -7.85
CA SER A 211 27.16 15.69 -8.76
C SER A 211 27.39 17.19 -8.49
N THR A 212 27.99 17.89 -9.45
CA THR A 212 28.23 19.33 -9.49
C THR A 212 27.63 19.92 -10.75
N LEU A 213 27.38 21.24 -10.81
CA LEU A 213 26.79 21.86 -12.00
C LEU A 213 27.56 21.57 -13.29
N GLU A 214 28.89 21.48 -13.22
CA GLU A 214 29.74 21.21 -14.39
C GLU A 214 29.63 19.76 -14.90
N HIS A 215 29.38 18.78 -14.03
CA HIS A 215 29.41 17.35 -14.38
C HIS A 215 28.02 16.70 -14.47
N VAL A 216 26.98 17.33 -13.89
CA VAL A 216 25.68 16.68 -13.66
C VAL A 216 25.01 16.17 -14.94
N VAL A 217 25.21 16.84 -16.08
CA VAL A 217 24.64 16.41 -17.36
C VAL A 217 25.22 15.06 -17.77
N GLU A 218 26.55 14.93 -17.78
CA GLU A 218 27.22 13.69 -18.14
C GLU A 218 26.92 12.57 -17.15
N ASP A 219 26.87 12.89 -15.85
CA ASP A 219 26.61 11.90 -14.81
C ASP A 219 25.20 11.33 -14.90
N VAL A 220 24.20 12.17 -15.22
CA VAL A 220 22.82 11.75 -15.46
C VAL A 220 22.70 10.87 -16.70
N GLU A 221 23.41 11.20 -17.78
CA GLU A 221 23.46 10.38 -18.99
C GLU A 221 24.10 9.01 -18.72
N LYS A 222 25.24 8.99 -18.01
CA LYS A 222 25.95 7.75 -17.61
C LYS A 222 25.07 6.87 -16.72
N ALA A 223 24.35 7.46 -15.77
CA ALA A 223 23.45 6.76 -14.86
C ALA A 223 22.10 6.40 -15.49
N GLN A 224 21.80 6.90 -16.71
CA GLN A 224 20.51 6.75 -17.38
C GLN A 224 19.30 7.16 -16.52
N LEU A 225 19.47 8.17 -15.66
CA LEU A 225 18.44 8.63 -14.75
C LEU A 225 17.34 9.37 -15.52
N LYS A 226 16.08 8.95 -15.33
CA LYS A 226 14.91 9.46 -16.09
C LYS A 226 13.96 10.26 -15.20
N ALA A 227 13.06 11.00 -15.83
CA ALA A 227 11.91 11.58 -15.15
C ALA A 227 10.98 10.50 -14.54
N PRO A 228 10.18 10.83 -13.51
CA PRO A 228 10.14 12.10 -12.78
C PRO A 228 11.24 12.21 -11.72
N ALA A 229 11.97 13.33 -11.71
CA ALA A 229 12.99 13.63 -10.71
C ALA A 229 12.98 15.11 -10.31
N ILE A 230 13.37 15.36 -9.07
CA ILE A 230 13.60 16.69 -8.51
C ILE A 230 15.09 16.99 -8.57
N ILE A 231 15.46 18.15 -9.14
CA ILE A 231 16.84 18.61 -9.19
C ILE A 231 17.03 19.65 -8.09
N VAL A 232 17.93 19.42 -7.16
CA VAL A 232 18.30 20.35 -6.09
C VAL A 232 19.70 20.90 -6.38
N VAL A 233 19.86 22.21 -6.39
CA VAL A 233 21.15 22.88 -6.62
C VAL A 233 21.47 23.77 -5.42
N GLY A 234 22.61 23.53 -4.77
CA GLY A 234 23.08 24.32 -3.63
C GLY A 234 23.81 23.50 -2.58
N ASP A 235 24.48 24.19 -1.66
CA ASP A 235 25.39 23.57 -0.68
C ASP A 235 24.69 22.59 0.28
N VAL A 236 23.37 22.71 0.45
CA VAL A 236 22.57 21.79 1.26
C VAL A 236 22.68 20.32 0.81
N VAL A 237 23.00 20.08 -0.45
CA VAL A 237 23.22 18.73 -1.00
C VAL A 237 24.36 17.99 -0.25
N ASN A 238 25.37 18.72 0.23
CA ASN A 238 26.48 18.15 0.98
C ASN A 238 26.06 17.52 2.32
N LEU A 239 24.86 17.84 2.83
CA LEU A 239 24.35 17.22 4.06
C LEU A 239 23.86 15.80 3.88
N ARG A 240 23.61 15.36 2.63
CA ARG A 240 23.07 14.03 2.35
C ARG A 240 23.89 12.93 3.01
N GLU A 241 25.21 13.00 2.93
CA GLU A 241 26.10 11.98 3.48
C GLU A 241 25.84 11.72 4.97
N LYS A 242 25.46 12.76 5.72
CA LYS A 242 25.20 12.72 7.17
C LYS A 242 23.75 12.44 7.53
N LEU A 243 22.81 12.82 6.66
CA LEU A 243 21.38 12.82 6.94
C LEU A 243 20.60 11.75 6.15
N GLN A 244 21.26 10.96 5.29
CA GLN A 244 20.62 9.86 4.59
C GLN A 244 20.04 8.85 5.59
N TRP A 245 18.72 8.67 5.56
CA TRP A 245 17.97 7.82 6.51
C TRP A 245 17.00 6.84 5.84
N PHE A 246 16.68 7.08 4.56
CA PHE A 246 15.63 6.36 3.86
C PHE A 246 16.19 5.32 2.88
N ASP A 247 17.10 5.74 2.01
CA ASP A 247 17.71 4.91 0.97
C ASP A 247 18.92 4.09 1.45
N ASN A 248 19.17 4.08 2.75
CA ASN A 248 20.13 3.20 3.43
C ASN A 248 19.45 2.10 4.26
N LYS A 249 18.12 1.96 4.16
CA LYS A 249 17.39 0.92 4.87
C LYS A 249 17.73 -0.47 4.32
N PRO A 250 17.63 -1.55 5.14
CA PRO A 250 18.17 -2.87 4.77
C PRO A 250 17.54 -3.51 3.53
N LEU A 251 16.27 -3.20 3.23
CA LEU A 251 15.53 -3.73 2.08
C LEU A 251 15.22 -2.64 1.06
N PHE A 252 15.90 -1.49 1.11
CA PHE A 252 15.66 -0.41 0.16
C PHE A 252 15.90 -0.87 -1.29
N GLY A 253 15.00 -0.49 -2.20
CA GLY A 253 15.03 -0.92 -3.60
C GLY A 253 14.60 -2.36 -3.85
N LYS A 254 14.38 -3.18 -2.81
CA LYS A 254 13.98 -4.58 -2.96
C LYS A 254 12.48 -4.71 -3.19
N THR A 255 12.08 -5.43 -4.23
CA THR A 255 10.67 -5.76 -4.47
C THR A 255 10.34 -7.12 -3.87
N ILE A 256 9.37 -7.14 -2.97
CA ILE A 256 8.99 -8.32 -2.20
C ILE A 256 7.50 -8.61 -2.40
N VAL A 257 7.20 -9.78 -2.94
CA VAL A 257 5.82 -10.27 -3.09
C VAL A 257 5.34 -10.93 -1.80
N VAL A 258 4.18 -10.48 -1.32
CA VAL A 258 3.46 -11.08 -0.19
C VAL A 258 2.26 -11.85 -0.70
N THR A 259 2.25 -13.17 -0.48
CA THR A 259 1.25 -14.10 -1.04
C THR A 259 0.05 -14.36 -0.11
N ARG A 260 -0.10 -13.55 0.95
CA ARG A 260 -1.11 -13.75 2.01
C ARG A 260 -2.42 -13.03 1.67
N ALA A 261 -3.54 -13.49 2.25
CA ALA A 261 -4.83 -12.81 2.16
C ALA A 261 -4.73 -11.34 2.59
N ARG A 262 -5.39 -10.43 1.85
CA ARG A 262 -5.30 -8.97 2.00
C ARG A 262 -5.50 -8.47 3.43
N SER A 263 -6.46 -9.07 4.15
CA SER A 263 -6.77 -8.77 5.56
C SER A 263 -5.64 -9.07 6.55
N GLN A 264 -4.72 -9.98 6.20
CA GLN A 264 -3.57 -10.41 7.00
C GLN A 264 -2.23 -9.96 6.41
N ALA A 265 -2.22 -9.45 5.18
CA ALA A 265 -1.04 -8.94 4.49
C ALA A 265 -0.59 -7.58 5.06
N SER A 266 -1.52 -6.74 5.53
CA SER A 266 -1.24 -5.35 5.94
C SER A 266 -0.10 -5.23 6.97
N ALA A 267 -0.16 -5.95 8.09
CA ALA A 267 0.88 -5.87 9.13
C ALA A 267 2.23 -6.44 8.68
N PHE A 268 2.25 -7.43 7.78
CA PHE A 268 3.50 -7.99 7.26
C PHE A 268 4.10 -7.09 6.18
N ARG A 269 3.27 -6.52 5.31
CA ARG A 269 3.61 -5.49 4.34
C ARG A 269 4.23 -4.29 5.03
N GLU A 270 3.59 -3.76 6.08
CA GLU A 270 4.12 -2.62 6.82
C GLU A 270 5.51 -2.89 7.38
N LYS A 271 5.73 -4.06 7.98
CA LYS A 271 7.06 -4.44 8.49
C LYS A 271 8.13 -4.48 7.40
N LEU A 272 7.82 -4.97 6.21
CA LEU A 272 8.74 -4.97 5.07
C LEU A 272 8.98 -3.55 4.51
N ALA A 273 7.91 -2.77 4.35
CA ALA A 273 7.96 -1.40 3.86
C ALA A 273 8.72 -0.47 4.81
N ASP A 274 8.59 -0.66 6.13
CA ASP A 274 9.34 0.09 7.14
C ASP A 274 10.85 -0.14 7.01
N GLN A 275 11.26 -1.30 6.49
CA GLN A 275 12.64 -1.66 6.16
C GLN A 275 13.05 -1.23 4.74
N GLY A 276 12.22 -0.49 4.03
CA GLY A 276 12.50 0.09 2.71
C GLY A 276 12.05 -0.74 1.52
N ALA A 277 11.38 -1.88 1.72
CA ALA A 277 10.97 -2.74 0.62
C ALA A 277 9.79 -2.17 -0.19
N ASN A 278 9.84 -2.33 -1.50
CA ASN A 278 8.68 -2.22 -2.38
C ASN A 278 7.82 -3.49 -2.26
N VAL A 279 6.70 -3.42 -1.54
CA VAL A 279 5.88 -4.61 -1.29
C VAL A 279 4.76 -4.71 -2.31
N VAL A 280 4.71 -5.83 -3.03
CA VAL A 280 3.63 -6.17 -3.95
C VAL A 280 2.73 -7.21 -3.28
N GLU A 281 1.46 -6.88 -3.11
CA GLU A 281 0.48 -7.85 -2.60
C GLU A 281 -0.06 -8.68 -3.76
N ALA A 282 0.15 -9.99 -3.68
CA ALA A 282 -0.48 -10.95 -4.57
C ALA A 282 -1.19 -12.00 -3.73
N ALA A 283 -2.28 -11.58 -3.10
CA ALA A 283 -3.14 -12.51 -2.38
C ALA A 283 -3.67 -13.53 -3.38
N ALA A 284 -3.43 -14.82 -3.14
CA ALA A 284 -4.02 -15.88 -3.97
C ALA A 284 -5.47 -16.20 -3.57
N ILE A 285 -5.96 -15.61 -2.47
CA ILE A 285 -7.30 -15.83 -1.93
C ILE A 285 -7.92 -14.52 -1.42
N LYS A 286 -9.23 -14.40 -1.61
CA LYS A 286 -10.07 -13.32 -1.07
C LYS A 286 -11.17 -13.92 -0.21
N THR A 287 -11.50 -13.25 0.90
CA THR A 287 -12.69 -13.56 1.69
C THR A 287 -13.80 -12.58 1.35
N SER A 288 -15.03 -13.07 1.27
CA SER A 288 -16.24 -12.27 1.11
C SER A 288 -17.28 -12.69 2.14
N PRO A 289 -18.07 -11.75 2.68
CA PRO A 289 -19.16 -12.09 3.59
C PRO A 289 -20.22 -12.91 2.83
N LEU A 290 -20.86 -13.83 3.54
CA LEU A 290 -22.06 -14.50 3.06
C LEU A 290 -23.30 -13.68 3.39
N GLU A 291 -24.32 -13.82 2.56
CA GLU A 291 -25.65 -13.32 2.89
C GLU A 291 -26.20 -14.09 4.09
N LEU A 292 -26.67 -13.36 5.11
CA LEU A 292 -27.22 -13.95 6.32
C LEU A 292 -28.72 -14.18 6.16
N PHE A 293 -29.13 -15.44 6.30
CA PHE A 293 -30.53 -15.83 6.30
C PHE A 293 -31.17 -15.65 7.69
N ASP A 294 -32.48 -15.81 7.78
CA ASP A 294 -33.23 -15.64 9.04
C ASP A 294 -32.72 -16.56 10.16
N GLU A 295 -32.25 -17.76 9.81
CA GLU A 295 -31.67 -18.72 10.76
C GLU A 295 -30.31 -18.23 11.30
N ASP A 296 -29.43 -17.72 10.43
CA ASP A 296 -28.14 -17.15 10.83
C ASP A 296 -28.35 -15.96 11.78
N ARG A 297 -29.29 -15.07 11.43
CA ARG A 297 -29.67 -13.92 12.26
C ARG A 297 -30.25 -14.38 13.59
N ARG A 298 -31.04 -15.46 13.62
CA ARG A 298 -31.55 -16.04 14.87
C ARG A 298 -30.41 -16.56 15.75
N ILE A 299 -29.42 -17.24 15.18
CA ILE A 299 -28.24 -17.74 15.90
C ILE A 299 -27.45 -16.55 16.49
N ILE A 300 -27.14 -15.54 15.68
CA ILE A 300 -26.44 -14.31 16.12
C ILE A 300 -27.25 -13.60 17.21
N ASN A 301 -28.59 -13.58 17.07
CA ASN A 301 -29.47 -12.97 18.05
C ASN A 301 -29.60 -13.76 19.37
N ASN A 302 -29.13 -15.01 19.43
CA ASN A 302 -29.22 -15.86 20.61
C ASN A 302 -27.90 -16.50 21.06
N THR A 303 -26.75 -15.90 20.69
CA THR A 303 -25.40 -16.40 21.03
C THR A 303 -25.19 -16.81 22.49
N LYS A 304 -25.82 -16.11 23.44
CA LYS A 304 -25.75 -16.42 24.88
C LYS A 304 -26.32 -17.79 25.29
N GLN A 305 -27.04 -18.48 24.39
CA GLN A 305 -27.61 -19.80 24.67
C GLN A 305 -26.57 -20.91 24.61
N TYR A 306 -25.48 -20.69 23.86
CA TYR A 306 -24.43 -21.67 23.68
C TYR A 306 -23.52 -21.73 24.90
N GLN A 307 -23.10 -22.93 25.29
CA GLN A 307 -22.11 -23.11 26.35
C GLN A 307 -20.72 -22.71 25.87
N CYS A 308 -20.42 -22.91 24.58
CA CYS A 308 -19.15 -22.51 24.00
C CYS A 308 -19.31 -21.99 22.56
N ILE A 309 -18.57 -20.94 22.22
CA ILE A 309 -18.45 -20.40 20.86
C ILE A 309 -17.03 -20.66 20.38
N VAL A 310 -16.91 -21.38 19.27
CA VAL A 310 -15.63 -21.86 18.73
C VAL A 310 -15.28 -21.10 17.47
N PHE A 311 -14.14 -20.39 17.50
CA PHE A 311 -13.60 -19.66 16.36
C PHE A 311 -12.46 -20.43 15.71
N THR A 312 -12.66 -20.83 14.45
CA THR A 312 -11.66 -21.59 13.69
C THR A 312 -10.59 -20.74 13.01
N SER A 313 -10.81 -19.43 12.89
CA SER A 313 -9.86 -18.51 12.28
C SER A 313 -10.09 -17.06 12.75
N GLY A 314 -9.06 -16.21 12.65
CA GLY A 314 -9.22 -14.77 12.88
C GLY A 314 -10.19 -14.09 11.90
N GLU A 315 -10.32 -14.59 10.67
CA GLU A 315 -11.35 -14.09 9.74
C GLU A 315 -12.76 -14.40 10.27
N GLY A 316 -12.97 -15.60 10.80
CA GLY A 316 -14.23 -15.98 11.45
C GLY A 316 -14.59 -15.06 12.60
N VAL A 317 -13.59 -14.63 13.39
CA VAL A 317 -13.78 -13.63 14.46
C VAL A 317 -14.28 -12.31 13.87
N ARG A 318 -13.58 -11.77 12.86
CA ARG A 318 -13.94 -10.49 12.23
C ARG A 318 -15.35 -10.52 11.64
N TYR A 319 -15.66 -11.51 10.81
CA TYR A 319 -16.97 -11.62 10.17
C TYR A 319 -18.10 -11.85 11.18
N PHE A 320 -17.83 -12.55 12.29
CA PHE A 320 -18.81 -12.71 13.37
C PHE A 320 -19.12 -11.39 14.07
N PHE A 321 -18.10 -10.62 14.45
CA PHE A 321 -18.33 -9.31 15.08
C PHE A 321 -18.95 -8.30 14.12
N ASP A 322 -18.57 -8.29 12.84
CA ASP A 322 -19.23 -7.47 11.82
C ASP A 322 -20.72 -7.80 11.70
N ALA A 323 -21.07 -9.10 11.70
CA ALA A 323 -22.46 -9.55 11.69
C ALA A 323 -23.20 -9.18 12.97
N LEU A 324 -22.55 -9.34 14.14
CA LEU A 324 -23.09 -8.99 15.45
C LEU A 324 -23.41 -7.49 15.55
N TYR A 325 -22.50 -6.63 15.11
CA TYR A 325 -22.69 -5.17 15.13
C TYR A 325 -23.78 -4.71 14.15
N LYS A 326 -23.89 -5.35 12.98
CA LYS A 326 -24.98 -5.06 12.02
C LYS A 326 -26.37 -5.39 12.57
N GLU A 327 -26.45 -6.38 13.45
CA GLU A 327 -27.68 -6.73 14.19
C GLU A 327 -27.90 -5.85 15.44
N GLY A 328 -27.11 -4.79 15.63
CA GLY A 328 -27.24 -3.84 16.74
C GLY A 328 -26.78 -4.38 18.09
N LYS A 329 -25.98 -5.45 18.10
CA LYS A 329 -25.41 -6.06 19.31
C LYS A 329 -23.95 -5.69 19.48
N ASP A 330 -23.39 -6.01 20.64
CA ASP A 330 -21.96 -5.91 20.91
C ASP A 330 -21.44 -7.17 21.61
N THR A 331 -20.16 -7.18 21.99
CA THR A 331 -19.48 -8.30 22.65
C THR A 331 -20.24 -8.85 23.87
N ARG A 332 -21.05 -8.04 24.58
CA ARG A 332 -21.84 -8.52 25.74
C ARG A 332 -22.91 -9.55 25.34
N ALA A 333 -23.25 -9.63 24.05
CA ALA A 333 -24.21 -10.62 23.53
C ALA A 333 -23.73 -12.07 23.66
N LEU A 334 -22.42 -12.31 23.83
CA LEU A 334 -21.89 -13.65 24.09
C LEU A 334 -22.28 -14.15 25.50
N GLY A 335 -22.62 -13.25 26.43
CA GLY A 335 -23.08 -13.63 27.77
C GLY A 335 -22.03 -14.43 28.53
N ASN A 336 -22.43 -15.63 29.00
CA ASN A 336 -21.57 -16.53 29.78
C ASN A 336 -20.99 -17.68 28.94
N SER A 337 -21.11 -17.62 27.60
CA SER A 337 -20.52 -18.62 26.74
C SER A 337 -19.00 -18.61 26.89
N LYS A 338 -18.40 -19.79 27.07
CA LYS A 338 -16.95 -19.94 26.90
C LYS A 338 -16.56 -19.62 25.47
N VAL A 339 -15.35 -19.14 25.26
CA VAL A 339 -14.82 -18.83 23.93
C VAL A 339 -13.59 -19.67 23.66
N ALA A 340 -13.63 -20.46 22.58
CA ALA A 340 -12.50 -21.24 22.11
C ALA A 340 -11.88 -20.63 20.87
N ALA A 341 -10.56 -20.48 20.88
CA ALA A 341 -9.77 -20.04 19.75
C ALA A 341 -8.83 -21.15 19.30
N ILE A 342 -9.07 -21.69 18.10
CA ILE A 342 -8.32 -22.86 17.58
C ILE A 342 -6.81 -22.58 17.36
N GLY A 343 -6.39 -21.31 17.43
CA GLY A 343 -4.96 -20.97 17.44
C GLY A 343 -4.66 -19.58 17.94
N CYS A 344 -3.38 -19.34 18.26
CA CYS A 344 -2.87 -18.09 18.82
C CYS A 344 -3.22 -16.84 18.00
N ALA A 345 -3.26 -16.95 16.67
CA ALA A 345 -3.66 -15.84 15.80
C ALA A 345 -5.15 -15.48 15.97
N THR A 346 -6.02 -16.50 16.10
CA THR A 346 -7.45 -16.32 16.39
C THR A 346 -7.65 -15.70 17.78
N ALA A 347 -6.89 -16.15 18.77
CA ALA A 347 -6.93 -15.61 20.13
C ALA A 347 -6.56 -14.12 20.18
N ARG A 348 -5.50 -13.72 19.47
CA ARG A 348 -5.10 -12.30 19.33
C ARG A 348 -6.15 -11.45 18.63
N GLU A 349 -6.88 -12.02 17.67
CA GLU A 349 -7.96 -11.30 17.00
C GLU A 349 -9.14 -11.07 17.96
N LEU A 350 -9.52 -12.09 18.76
CA LEU A 350 -10.56 -11.96 19.78
C LEU A 350 -10.26 -10.88 20.83
N GLN A 351 -8.99 -10.72 21.20
CA GLN A 351 -8.56 -9.68 22.16
C GLN A 351 -8.89 -8.27 21.67
N LYS A 352 -8.91 -8.01 20.35
CA LYS A 352 -9.28 -6.70 19.79
C LYS A 352 -10.75 -6.35 20.08
N TYR A 353 -11.58 -7.36 20.33
CA TYR A 353 -13.00 -7.21 20.68
C TYR A 353 -13.24 -7.34 22.19
N GLY A 354 -12.18 -7.36 23.00
CA GLY A 354 -12.26 -7.47 24.46
C GLY A 354 -12.43 -8.90 24.99
N ILE A 355 -12.22 -9.93 24.16
CA ILE A 355 -12.36 -11.33 24.56
C ILE A 355 -10.99 -11.98 24.77
N VAL A 356 -10.76 -12.52 25.97
CA VAL A 356 -9.68 -13.46 26.24
C VAL A 356 -10.27 -14.86 26.13
N PRO A 357 -9.84 -15.71 25.16
CA PRO A 357 -10.40 -17.05 25.02
C PRO A 357 -10.11 -17.92 26.24
N ASP A 358 -11.10 -18.71 26.65
CA ASP A 358 -10.96 -19.71 27.71
C ASP A 358 -10.13 -20.91 27.24
N ILE A 359 -10.23 -21.25 25.95
CA ILE A 359 -9.64 -22.46 25.36
C ILE A 359 -8.74 -22.07 24.18
N ILE A 360 -7.46 -22.47 24.25
CA ILE A 360 -6.50 -22.33 23.16
C ILE A 360 -5.71 -23.65 23.05
N PRO A 361 -5.94 -24.48 22.02
CA PRO A 361 -5.24 -25.75 21.84
C PRO A 361 -3.73 -25.54 21.68
N VAL A 362 -2.93 -26.47 22.21
CA VAL A 362 -1.46 -26.42 22.17
C VAL A 362 -0.93 -26.68 20.75
N ASP A 363 -1.62 -27.53 19.99
CA ASP A 363 -1.24 -27.95 18.63
C ASP A 363 -2.30 -27.53 17.59
N TYR A 364 -1.85 -26.95 16.48
CA TYR A 364 -2.70 -26.40 15.39
C TYR A 364 -3.39 -27.48 14.52
N LYS A 365 -3.68 -28.65 15.09
CA LYS A 365 -4.34 -29.78 14.43
C LYS A 365 -5.81 -29.83 14.86
N ALA A 366 -6.69 -30.30 13.97
CA ALA A 366 -8.12 -30.37 14.25
C ALA A 366 -8.41 -31.34 15.42
N GLU A 367 -7.59 -32.38 15.55
CA GLU A 367 -7.66 -33.41 16.58
C GLU A 367 -7.31 -32.84 17.97
N SER A 368 -6.22 -32.08 18.08
CA SER A 368 -5.84 -31.44 19.35
C SER A 368 -6.82 -30.36 19.80
N ALA A 369 -7.52 -29.73 18.84
CA ALA A 369 -8.58 -28.79 19.15
C ALA A 369 -9.83 -29.48 19.72
N VAL A 370 -10.12 -30.69 19.26
CA VAL A 370 -11.21 -31.51 19.80
C VAL A 370 -10.90 -31.94 21.23
N GLU A 371 -9.69 -32.44 21.49
CA GLU A 371 -9.24 -32.83 22.84
C GLU A 371 -9.40 -31.68 23.85
N ALA A 372 -8.93 -30.48 23.49
CA ALA A 372 -9.05 -29.29 24.35
C ALA A 372 -10.50 -28.83 24.58
N LEU A 373 -11.40 -29.08 23.62
CA LEU A 373 -12.83 -28.79 23.76
C LEU A 373 -13.52 -29.84 24.65
N GLU A 374 -13.13 -31.10 24.55
CA GLU A 374 -13.68 -32.22 25.33
C GLU A 374 -13.34 -32.14 26.82
N GLU A 375 -12.21 -31.54 27.19
CA GLU A 375 -11.87 -31.29 28.61
C GLU A 375 -12.84 -30.30 29.28
N GLU A 376 -13.46 -29.42 28.49
CA GLU A 376 -14.24 -28.29 28.99
C GLU A 376 -15.75 -28.39 28.72
N LEU A 377 -16.15 -29.34 27.86
CA LEU A 377 -17.53 -29.59 27.42
C LEU A 377 -18.01 -30.97 27.87
N LYS A 378 -19.33 -31.12 28.01
CA LYS A 378 -19.99 -32.36 28.41
C LYS A 378 -21.09 -32.74 27.42
N ALA A 379 -21.45 -34.02 27.41
CA ALA A 379 -22.62 -34.49 26.67
C ALA A 379 -23.87 -33.66 27.02
N GLY A 380 -24.57 -33.18 25.99
CA GLY A 380 -25.72 -32.30 26.09
C GLY A 380 -25.40 -30.80 26.06
N ASP A 381 -24.13 -30.40 26.10
CA ASP A 381 -23.75 -28.99 25.90
C ASP A 381 -24.01 -28.57 24.45
N SER A 382 -24.24 -27.27 24.25
CA SER A 382 -24.44 -26.66 22.93
C SER A 382 -23.27 -25.78 22.54
N VAL A 383 -22.81 -25.96 21.29
CA VAL A 383 -21.65 -25.28 20.72
C VAL A 383 -22.05 -24.54 19.46
N LEU A 384 -21.61 -23.28 19.36
CA LEU A 384 -21.67 -22.51 18.12
C LEU A 384 -20.30 -22.53 17.45
N LEU A 385 -20.22 -23.13 16.27
CA LEU A 385 -18.99 -23.24 15.49
C LEU A 385 -18.96 -22.20 14.36
N ILE A 386 -18.01 -21.28 14.43
CA ILE A 386 -17.81 -20.23 13.42
C ILE A 386 -16.80 -20.70 12.36
N GLN A 387 -17.25 -20.80 11.12
CA GLN A 387 -16.46 -21.36 10.02
C GLN A 387 -16.69 -20.65 8.66
N PRO A 388 -15.76 -20.81 7.71
CA PRO A 388 -16.01 -20.47 6.30
C PRO A 388 -17.06 -21.41 5.67
N LYS A 389 -17.58 -21.01 4.50
CA LYS A 389 -18.50 -21.80 3.66
C LYS A 389 -18.01 -23.24 3.45
N VAL A 390 -16.72 -23.38 3.15
CA VAL A 390 -16.04 -24.66 2.93
C VAL A 390 -15.06 -24.90 4.08
N ALA A 391 -15.38 -25.86 4.93
CA ALA A 391 -14.55 -26.26 6.07
C ALA A 391 -14.51 -27.78 6.21
N ARG A 392 -13.47 -28.31 6.86
CA ARG A 392 -13.37 -29.74 7.18
C ARG A 392 -14.38 -30.09 8.27
N ASP A 393 -15.02 -31.23 8.13
CA ASP A 393 -16.09 -31.70 9.03
C ASP A 393 -15.56 -32.38 10.32
N VAL A 394 -14.24 -32.38 10.55
CA VAL A 394 -13.61 -33.12 11.66
C VAL A 394 -14.12 -32.65 13.03
N ILE A 395 -14.09 -31.34 13.29
CA ILE A 395 -14.54 -30.76 14.57
C ILE A 395 -16.04 -31.02 14.84
N PRO A 396 -16.98 -30.62 13.95
CA PRO A 396 -18.40 -30.83 14.22
C PRO A 396 -18.76 -32.31 14.30
N ARG A 397 -18.13 -33.18 13.49
CA ARG A 397 -18.35 -34.62 13.56
C ARG A 397 -17.86 -35.23 14.88
N SER A 398 -16.70 -34.80 15.38
CA SER A 398 -16.17 -35.30 16.65
C SER A 398 -17.04 -34.84 17.81
N LEU A 399 -17.35 -33.55 17.92
CA LEU A 399 -18.20 -33.04 19.00
C LEU A 399 -19.57 -33.74 19.04
N ARG A 400 -20.21 -33.93 17.89
CA ARG A 400 -21.48 -34.68 17.80
C ARG A 400 -21.34 -36.16 18.18
N HIS A 401 -20.17 -36.77 18.00
CA HIS A 401 -19.91 -38.13 18.47
C HIS A 401 -19.89 -38.24 20.00
N HIS A 402 -19.60 -37.14 20.69
CA HIS A 402 -19.62 -37.01 22.15
C HIS A 402 -20.94 -36.45 22.69
N ASP A 403 -22.04 -36.57 21.92
CA ASP A 403 -23.39 -36.09 22.27
C ASP A 403 -23.45 -34.57 22.57
N ILE A 404 -22.58 -33.77 21.93
CA ILE A 404 -22.61 -32.30 22.00
C ILE A 404 -23.43 -31.78 20.81
N ASP A 405 -24.34 -30.84 21.07
CA ASP A 405 -25.12 -30.18 20.03
C ASP A 405 -24.28 -29.10 19.36
N VAL A 406 -24.25 -29.07 18.02
CA VAL A 406 -23.36 -28.18 17.26
C VAL A 406 -24.12 -27.48 16.15
N ASP A 407 -24.30 -26.18 16.32
CA ASP A 407 -24.71 -25.26 15.27
C ASP A 407 -23.49 -24.71 14.54
N ILE A 408 -23.58 -24.63 13.21
CA ILE A 408 -22.50 -24.14 12.36
C ILE A 408 -22.95 -22.85 11.70
N LEU A 409 -22.31 -21.74 12.07
CA LEU A 409 -22.57 -20.44 11.47
C LEU A 409 -21.49 -20.14 10.43
N ARG A 410 -21.91 -20.14 9.16
CA ARG A 410 -21.04 -19.87 8.01
C ARG A 410 -21.17 -18.40 7.62
N LEU A 411 -20.11 -17.62 7.85
CA LEU A 411 -20.19 -16.16 7.70
C LEU A 411 -19.45 -15.60 6.50
N TYR A 412 -18.55 -16.39 5.92
CA TYR A 412 -17.73 -15.94 4.81
C TYR A 412 -17.36 -17.09 3.90
N GLU A 413 -17.07 -16.79 2.64
CA GLU A 413 -16.44 -17.72 1.72
C GLU A 413 -15.04 -17.26 1.36
N THR A 414 -14.19 -18.24 1.03
CA THR A 414 -12.84 -17.99 0.53
C THR A 414 -12.81 -18.39 -0.93
N THR A 415 -12.60 -17.44 -1.83
CA THR A 415 -12.44 -17.68 -3.26
C THR A 415 -10.99 -17.41 -3.67
N GLN A 416 -10.57 -17.96 -4.81
CA GLN A 416 -9.30 -17.57 -5.42
C GLN A 416 -9.38 -16.09 -5.81
N ASP A 417 -8.34 -15.33 -5.52
CA ASP A 417 -8.24 -13.94 -5.95
C ASP A 417 -7.33 -13.87 -7.18
N THR A 418 -7.94 -13.63 -8.34
CA THR A 418 -7.24 -13.48 -9.62
C THR A 418 -7.01 -12.01 -9.98
N SER A 419 -7.47 -11.07 -9.14
CA SER A 419 -7.42 -9.63 -9.48
C SER A 419 -5.99 -9.09 -9.65
N GLN A 420 -5.01 -9.73 -9.01
CA GLN A 420 -3.59 -9.37 -9.08
C GLN A 420 -2.75 -10.37 -9.90
N GLN A 421 -3.38 -11.35 -10.55
CA GLN A 421 -2.67 -12.40 -11.27
C GLN A 421 -1.81 -11.83 -12.40
N GLU A 422 -2.38 -10.96 -13.24
CA GLU A 422 -1.65 -10.35 -14.36
C GLU A 422 -0.52 -9.45 -13.87
N ALA A 423 -0.77 -8.65 -12.82
CA ALA A 423 0.25 -7.80 -12.21
C ALA A 423 1.42 -8.62 -11.63
N LEU A 424 1.12 -9.73 -10.95
CA LEU A 424 2.13 -10.65 -10.44
C LEU A 424 2.94 -11.30 -11.57
N ILE A 425 2.26 -11.82 -12.60
CA ILE A 425 2.93 -12.43 -13.76
C ILE A 425 3.84 -11.41 -14.45
N ASN A 426 3.36 -10.19 -14.66
CA ASN A 426 4.15 -9.12 -15.27
C ASN A 426 5.37 -8.75 -14.41
N ALA A 427 5.22 -8.65 -13.09
CA ALA A 427 6.32 -8.34 -12.17
C ALA A 427 7.38 -9.44 -12.15
N LEU A 428 6.96 -10.71 -12.09
CA LEU A 428 7.84 -11.88 -12.14
C LEU A 428 8.54 -12.01 -13.50
N THR A 429 7.81 -11.82 -14.60
CA THR A 429 8.34 -11.90 -15.97
C THR A 429 9.35 -10.80 -16.26
N ALA A 430 9.09 -9.58 -15.76
CA ALA A 430 10.01 -8.46 -15.88
C ALA A 430 11.30 -8.66 -15.05
N GLY A 431 11.38 -9.70 -14.21
CA GLY A 431 12.54 -9.97 -13.35
C GLY A 431 12.73 -8.92 -12.26
N THR A 432 11.66 -8.18 -11.92
CA THR A 432 11.72 -7.06 -10.97
C THR A 432 11.50 -7.48 -9.52
N VAL A 433 11.13 -8.75 -9.28
CA VAL A 433 10.82 -9.29 -7.95
C VAL A 433 12.05 -9.99 -7.38
N ASP A 434 12.64 -9.39 -6.34
CA ASP A 434 13.77 -9.98 -5.61
C ASP A 434 13.33 -11.17 -4.75
N TYR A 435 12.22 -11.04 -4.03
CA TYR A 435 11.71 -12.07 -3.11
C TYR A 435 10.22 -12.36 -3.30
N ILE A 436 9.86 -13.62 -3.13
CA ILE A 436 8.47 -14.04 -2.90
C ILE A 436 8.39 -14.75 -1.56
N THR A 437 7.40 -14.36 -0.76
CA THR A 437 7.25 -14.85 0.61
C THR A 437 6.11 -15.86 0.70
N PHE A 438 6.33 -16.95 1.43
CA PHE A 438 5.30 -17.94 1.76
C PHE A 438 5.17 -18.10 3.27
N THR A 439 3.98 -17.77 3.78
CA THR A 439 3.67 -17.84 5.21
C THR A 439 2.92 -19.11 5.62
N SER A 440 2.57 -19.96 4.65
CA SER A 440 1.97 -21.28 4.89
C SER A 440 2.06 -22.18 3.65
N SER A 441 1.93 -23.49 3.84
CA SER A 441 1.82 -24.46 2.74
C SER A 441 0.73 -24.11 1.73
N SER A 442 -0.42 -23.62 2.20
CA SER A 442 -1.52 -23.17 1.33
C SER A 442 -1.13 -22.01 0.42
N THR A 443 -0.30 -21.07 0.89
CA THR A 443 0.16 -19.95 0.04
C THR A 443 1.06 -20.43 -1.10
N VAL A 444 1.85 -21.48 -0.87
CA VAL A 444 2.67 -22.13 -1.91
C VAL A 444 1.77 -22.74 -2.98
N THR A 445 0.86 -23.63 -2.58
CA THR A 445 -0.03 -24.35 -3.49
C THR A 445 -0.90 -23.39 -4.31
N ASN A 446 -1.49 -22.39 -3.66
CA ASN A 446 -2.38 -21.44 -4.33
C ASN A 446 -1.60 -20.52 -5.30
N THR A 447 -0.37 -20.11 -4.96
CA THR A 447 0.45 -19.30 -5.86
C THR A 447 0.85 -20.08 -7.10
N ILE A 448 1.19 -21.37 -6.97
CA ILE A 448 1.49 -22.23 -8.12
C ILE A 448 0.25 -22.41 -9.00
N GLN A 449 -0.91 -22.67 -8.40
CA GLN A 449 -2.17 -22.75 -9.14
C GLN A 449 -2.51 -21.44 -9.85
N LEU A 450 -2.25 -20.29 -9.21
CA LEU A 450 -2.46 -18.97 -9.79
C LEU A 450 -1.53 -18.70 -10.98
N LEU A 451 -0.28 -19.16 -10.93
CA LEU A 451 0.69 -18.99 -12.01
C LEU A 451 0.58 -20.04 -13.12
N GLY A 452 -0.17 -21.13 -12.89
CA GLY A 452 -0.40 -22.19 -13.87
C GLY A 452 0.87 -22.93 -14.27
N ASP A 453 0.93 -23.39 -15.53
CA ASP A 453 2.00 -24.24 -16.04
C ASP A 453 3.38 -23.54 -16.04
N ASP A 454 3.40 -22.21 -16.09
CA ASP A 454 4.64 -21.40 -16.09
C ASP A 454 5.18 -21.11 -14.67
N ALA A 455 4.51 -21.56 -13.61
CA ALA A 455 4.85 -21.21 -12.23
C ALA A 455 6.33 -21.43 -11.88
N LEU A 456 6.88 -22.61 -12.19
CA LEU A 456 8.28 -22.94 -11.87
C LEU A 456 9.28 -22.07 -12.64
N LYS A 457 8.95 -21.70 -13.88
CA LYS A 457 9.79 -20.85 -14.72
C LYS A 457 9.78 -19.41 -14.20
N LEU A 458 8.59 -18.88 -13.88
CA LEU A 458 8.42 -17.53 -13.36
C LEU A 458 9.06 -17.34 -11.98
N LEU A 459 8.89 -18.32 -11.09
CA LEU A 459 9.46 -18.28 -9.74
C LEU A 459 10.95 -18.64 -9.70
N GLY A 460 11.50 -19.23 -10.76
CA GLY A 460 12.90 -19.67 -10.81
C GLY A 460 13.93 -18.55 -10.71
N ASN A 461 13.53 -17.31 -11.04
CA ASN A 461 14.40 -16.12 -10.99
C ASN A 461 14.21 -15.28 -9.72
N THR A 462 13.33 -15.70 -8.81
CA THR A 462 13.00 -14.96 -7.59
C THR A 462 13.43 -15.76 -6.36
N LYS A 463 14.00 -15.10 -5.34
CA LYS A 463 14.35 -15.78 -4.10
C LYS A 463 13.08 -16.14 -3.32
N ILE A 464 12.95 -17.42 -2.99
CA ILE A 464 11.80 -17.92 -2.24
C ILE A 464 12.09 -17.87 -0.75
N ALA A 465 11.29 -17.14 0.01
CA ALA A 465 11.42 -16.97 1.45
C ALA A 465 10.24 -17.61 2.20
N CYS A 466 10.53 -18.65 2.98
CA CYS A 466 9.53 -19.43 3.71
C CYS A 466 9.57 -19.10 5.21
N ILE A 467 8.39 -18.95 5.82
CA ILE A 467 8.26 -18.66 7.26
C ILE A 467 8.79 -19.77 8.17
N GLY A 468 8.98 -20.99 7.66
CA GLY A 468 9.48 -22.11 8.44
C GLY A 468 9.57 -23.42 7.63
N PRO A 469 10.06 -24.50 8.27
CA PRO A 469 10.47 -25.74 7.60
C PRO A 469 9.31 -26.49 6.92
N ILE A 470 8.09 -26.45 7.48
CA ILE A 470 6.92 -27.11 6.89
C ILE A 470 6.53 -26.45 5.56
N THR A 471 6.56 -25.11 5.52
CA THR A 471 6.25 -24.36 4.30
C THR A 471 7.35 -24.56 3.26
N ALA A 472 8.62 -24.58 3.69
CA ALA A 472 9.75 -24.89 2.83
C ALA A 472 9.66 -26.30 2.22
N ALA A 473 9.31 -27.31 3.02
CA ALA A 473 9.08 -28.67 2.54
C ALA A 473 7.98 -28.73 1.48
N THR A 474 6.87 -27.98 1.69
CA THR A 474 5.79 -27.88 0.69
C THR A 474 6.28 -27.27 -0.62
N ALA A 475 7.07 -26.18 -0.54
CA ALA A 475 7.68 -25.56 -1.72
C ALA A 475 8.62 -26.53 -2.45
N MET A 476 9.46 -27.27 -1.72
CA MET A 476 10.35 -28.28 -2.29
C MET A 476 9.58 -29.43 -2.96
N SER A 477 8.51 -29.94 -2.34
CA SER A 477 7.64 -30.95 -2.94
C SER A 477 6.96 -30.46 -4.22
N ALA A 478 6.73 -29.15 -4.34
CA ALA A 478 6.18 -28.53 -5.53
C ALA A 478 7.25 -28.16 -6.59
N GLY A 479 8.53 -28.53 -6.39
CA GLY A 479 9.62 -28.26 -7.33
C GLY A 479 10.33 -26.92 -7.16
N LEU A 480 9.97 -26.14 -6.13
CA LEU A 480 10.60 -24.86 -5.81
C LEU A 480 11.82 -25.05 -4.91
N LYS A 481 12.74 -24.09 -4.91
CA LYS A 481 13.93 -24.09 -4.05
C LYS A 481 13.89 -22.88 -3.10
N PRO A 482 13.48 -23.07 -1.84
CA PRO A 482 13.56 -22.02 -0.83
C PRO A 482 15.00 -21.53 -0.67
N ALA A 483 15.23 -20.23 -0.88
CA ALA A 483 16.51 -19.57 -0.65
C ALA A 483 16.64 -19.14 0.81
N VAL A 484 15.52 -18.71 1.42
CA VAL A 484 15.45 -18.25 2.80
C VAL A 484 14.44 -19.09 3.55
N ILE A 485 14.81 -19.63 4.71
CA ILE A 485 13.92 -20.32 5.63
C ILE A 485 14.12 -19.66 6.99
N SER A 486 13.06 -19.11 7.57
CA SER A 486 13.14 -18.47 8.88
C SER A 486 13.26 -19.52 9.99
N ASP A 487 14.22 -19.33 10.90
CA ASP A 487 14.37 -20.11 12.14
C ASP A 487 13.34 -19.72 13.22
N VAL A 488 12.76 -18.53 13.10
CA VAL A 488 11.68 -18.04 13.96
C VAL A 488 10.39 -18.02 13.14
N TYR A 489 9.44 -18.88 13.47
CA TYR A 489 8.25 -19.14 12.63
C TYR A 489 7.15 -18.07 12.77
N THR A 490 7.54 -16.81 12.66
CA THR A 490 6.69 -15.62 12.75
C THR A 490 6.96 -14.70 11.57
N THR A 491 6.08 -13.72 11.33
CA THR A 491 6.33 -12.71 10.29
C THR A 491 7.58 -11.89 10.60
N ASP A 492 7.86 -11.58 11.87
CA ASP A 492 9.09 -10.89 12.28
C ASP A 492 10.34 -11.72 12.00
N GLY A 493 10.28 -13.01 12.27
CA GLY A 493 11.36 -13.95 11.93
C GLY A 493 11.65 -13.96 10.43
N LEU A 494 10.60 -14.03 9.62
CA LEU A 494 10.73 -14.00 8.16
C LEU A 494 11.30 -12.68 7.64
N VAL A 495 10.86 -11.53 8.16
CA VAL A 495 11.47 -10.23 7.81
C VAL A 495 12.96 -10.22 8.12
N ASN A 496 13.36 -10.64 9.33
CA ASN A 496 14.77 -10.67 9.72
C ASN A 496 15.60 -11.63 8.86
N ALA A 497 15.04 -12.78 8.49
CA ALA A 497 15.71 -13.73 7.61
C ALA A 497 15.96 -13.12 6.22
N ILE A 498 14.98 -12.40 5.67
CA ILE A 498 15.13 -11.68 4.38
C ILE A 498 16.16 -10.55 4.49
N ILE A 499 16.15 -9.79 5.58
CA ILE A 499 17.16 -8.73 5.84
C ILE A 499 18.57 -9.31 5.85
N ASN A 500 18.77 -10.45 6.53
CA ASN A 500 20.07 -11.08 6.62
C ASN A 500 20.54 -11.58 5.25
N ASP A 501 19.65 -12.19 4.47
CA ASP A 501 19.95 -12.66 3.11
C ASP A 501 20.20 -11.50 2.12
N ALA A 502 19.52 -10.37 2.29
CA ALA A 502 19.74 -9.18 1.44
C ALA A 502 21.07 -8.47 1.71
N LYS A 503 21.66 -8.68 2.90
CA LYS A 503 22.97 -8.12 3.29
C LYS A 503 24.15 -9.02 2.93
N ALA A 504 23.91 -10.30 2.71
CA ALA A 504 24.91 -11.29 2.32
C ALA A 504 25.22 -11.20 0.83
#